data_AF-A0A967R0L4-F1
#
_entry.id   AF-A0A967R0L4-F1
#
_cell.length_a   1.000
_cell.length_b   1.000
_cell.length_c   1.000
_cell.angle_alpha   90.00
_cell.angle_beta   90.00
_cell.angle_gamma   90.00
#
_symmetry.space_group_name_H-M   'P 1'
#
loop_
_entity.id
_entity.type
_entity.pdbx_description
1 polymer ?
#
loop_
_entity_poly.entity_id
_entity_poly.type
_entity_poly.pdbx_seq_one_letter_code
_entity_poly.pdbx_strand_id
1 'polypeptide(L)'
;MGYRLTAFDDYPFHQGFTPFNVPVTSDTHFQDGYYFSWYRPGEQWFCGLRVHPNTNVMDGYAGVVHGGEQRSIRFSRALRPDY
;
A
#
# COMPACT_ATOMS: atom_id res chain seq x y z
N MET A 1 13.24 -26.41 2.59
CA MET A 1 13.78 -25.03 2.54
C MET A 1 12.97 -24.20 3.51
N GLY A 2 13.58 -23.64 4.57
CA GLY A 2 12.85 -22.86 5.59
C GLY A 2 12.64 -21.41 5.15
N TYR A 3 11.60 -20.76 5.67
CA TYR A 3 11.39 -19.33 5.46
C TYR A 3 12.49 -18.49 6.12
N ARG A 4 12.86 -17.36 5.51
CA ARG A 4 13.87 -16.44 6.02
C ARG A 4 13.18 -15.27 6.72
N LEU A 5 13.46 -15.09 8.01
CA LEU A 5 13.06 -13.90 8.75
C LEU A 5 13.89 -12.67 8.33
N THR A 6 13.26 -11.51 8.44
CA THR A 6 13.79 -10.18 8.21
C THR A 6 13.58 -9.33 9.46
N ALA A 7 14.26 -8.20 9.58
CA ALA A 7 14.02 -7.27 10.70
C ALA A 7 12.57 -6.71 10.70
N PHE A 8 11.87 -6.76 9.56
CA PHE A 8 10.47 -6.35 9.49
C PHE A 8 9.52 -7.32 10.22
N ASP A 9 9.98 -8.54 10.52
CA ASP A 9 9.15 -9.54 11.19
C ASP A 9 8.80 -9.22 12.64
N ASP A 10 9.53 -8.29 13.26
CA ASP A 10 9.26 -7.80 14.62
C ASP A 10 8.20 -6.69 14.66
N TYR A 11 7.67 -6.27 13.51
CA TYR A 11 6.68 -5.18 13.40
C TYR A 11 5.28 -5.70 12.98
N PRO A 12 4.19 -5.01 13.37
CA PRO A 12 2.82 -5.42 13.08
C PRO A 12 2.39 -5.03 11.65
N PHE A 13 3.23 -5.29 10.65
CA PHE A 13 2.96 -5.00 9.25
C PHE A 13 2.69 -6.25 8.42
N HIS A 14 2.59 -7.41 9.06
CA HIS A 14 2.36 -8.69 8.41
C HIS A 14 1.01 -8.76 7.70
N GLN A 15 1.02 -9.33 6.48
CA GLN A 15 -0.18 -9.64 5.73
C GLN A 15 -0.86 -10.93 6.21
N GLY A 16 -0.12 -11.80 6.92
CA GLY A 16 -0.58 -13.11 7.40
C GLY A 16 0.35 -13.70 8.45
N PHE A 17 0.27 -15.03 8.64
CA PHE A 17 1.06 -15.77 9.65
C PHE A 17 2.45 -16.23 9.14
N THR A 18 2.82 -15.83 7.92
CA THR A 18 4.12 -16.12 7.31
C THR A 18 5.08 -14.95 7.49
N PRO A 19 6.40 -15.16 7.32
CA PRO A 19 7.35 -14.07 7.37
C PRO A 19 7.02 -12.94 6.39
N PHE A 20 7.44 -11.72 6.73
CA PHE A 20 7.06 -10.48 6.03
C PHE A 20 7.33 -10.53 4.51
N ASN A 21 8.41 -11.23 4.11
CA ASN A 21 8.81 -11.36 2.71
C ASN A 21 8.06 -12.46 1.92
N VAL A 22 7.05 -13.08 2.51
CA VAL A 22 6.21 -14.11 1.89
C VAL A 22 4.80 -13.55 1.68
N PRO A 23 4.35 -13.38 0.42
CA PRO A 23 2.98 -12.99 0.13
C PRO A 23 1.96 -13.94 0.75
N VAL A 24 0.92 -13.41 1.37
CA VAL A 24 -0.16 -14.23 1.98
C VAL A 24 -1.03 -14.96 0.95
N THR A 25 -0.89 -14.62 -0.33
CA THR A 25 -1.66 -15.19 -1.44
C THR A 25 -0.75 -15.50 -2.62
N SER A 26 -1.09 -16.53 -3.39
CA SER A 26 -0.48 -16.86 -4.68
C SER A 26 -1.17 -16.17 -5.85
N ASP A 27 -2.15 -15.30 -5.61
CA ASP A 27 -2.83 -14.53 -6.66
C ASP A 27 -1.83 -13.65 -7.42
N THR A 28 -1.87 -13.75 -8.75
CA THR A 28 -1.07 -12.94 -9.66
C THR A 28 -1.29 -11.43 -9.50
N HIS A 29 -2.46 -11.02 -9.00
CA HIS A 29 -2.81 -9.64 -8.68
C HIS A 29 -2.37 -9.20 -7.29
N PHE A 30 -1.45 -9.94 -6.66
CA PHE A 30 -0.84 -9.53 -5.39
C PHE A 30 -0.38 -8.07 -5.43
N GLN A 31 -0.75 -7.33 -4.39
CA GLN A 31 -0.44 -5.93 -4.22
C GLN A 31 -0.17 -5.64 -2.75
N ASP A 32 0.86 -4.85 -2.49
CA ASP A 32 1.17 -4.35 -1.15
C ASP A 32 0.87 -2.85 -1.08
N GLY A 33 0.25 -2.39 0.00
CA GLY A 33 -0.24 -1.02 0.02
C GLY A 33 -0.35 -0.39 1.39
N TYR A 34 -0.09 0.91 1.40
CA TYR A 34 -0.06 1.76 2.58
C TYR A 34 -1.21 2.75 2.50
N TYR A 35 -1.86 2.98 3.64
CA TYR A 35 -2.93 3.97 3.80
C TYR A 35 -2.63 4.80 5.04
N PHE A 36 -2.67 6.11 4.88
CA PHE A 36 -2.54 7.07 5.96
C PHE A 36 -3.74 7.99 5.94
N SER A 37 -4.24 8.34 7.12
CA SER A 37 -5.39 9.22 7.26
C SER A 37 -5.25 10.08 8.50
N TRP A 38 -5.74 11.31 8.38
CA TRP A 38 -5.82 12.28 9.46
C TRP A 38 -7.22 12.83 9.51
N TYR A 39 -7.73 13.06 10.70
CA TYR A 39 -9.08 13.53 10.91
C TYR A 39 -9.09 14.70 11.89
N ARG A 40 -9.94 15.68 11.60
CA ARG A 40 -10.44 16.68 12.55
C ARG A 40 -11.94 16.86 12.30
N PRO A 41 -12.73 17.37 13.26
CA PRO A 41 -14.16 17.61 13.03
C PRO A 41 -14.42 18.37 11.73
N GLY A 42 -15.23 17.78 10.85
CA GLY A 42 -15.58 18.36 9.54
C GLY A 42 -14.53 18.19 8.43
N GLU A 43 -13.41 17.50 8.68
CA GLU A 43 -12.36 17.31 7.68
C GLU A 43 -11.57 16.01 7.83
N GLN A 44 -11.38 15.30 6.72
CA GLN A 44 -10.61 14.05 6.67
C GLN A 44 -9.62 14.12 5.52
N TRP A 45 -8.34 13.92 5.80
CA TRP A 45 -7.29 13.77 4.81
C TRP A 45 -6.90 12.31 4.71
N PHE A 46 -6.59 11.86 3.50
CA PHE A 46 -6.09 10.52 3.26
C PHE A 46 -5.07 10.51 2.13
N CYS A 47 -4.11 9.61 2.22
CA CYS A 47 -3.20 9.30 1.13
C CYS A 47 -2.76 7.85 1.21
N GLY A 48 -2.17 7.37 0.13
CA GLY A 48 -1.59 6.06 0.12
C GLY A 48 -0.78 5.78 -1.12
N LEU A 49 -0.06 4.66 -1.02
CA LEU A 49 0.79 4.12 -2.07
C LEU A 49 0.47 2.63 -2.20
N ARG A 50 0.52 2.11 -3.42
CA ARG A 50 0.36 0.68 -3.68
C ARG A 50 1.37 0.23 -4.72
N VAL A 51 1.96 -0.94 -4.47
CA VAL A 51 2.91 -1.57 -5.38
C VAL A 51 2.34 -2.89 -5.88
N HIS A 52 2.48 -3.12 -7.18
CA HIS A 52 2.05 -4.33 -7.88
C HIS A 52 3.29 -4.98 -8.50
N PRO A 53 4.02 -5.83 -7.74
CA PRO A 53 5.31 -6.35 -8.18
C PRO A 53 5.26 -7.17 -9.47
N ASN A 54 4.15 -7.87 -9.71
CA ASN A 54 3.98 -8.77 -10.84
C ASN A 54 3.64 -8.04 -12.14
N THR A 55 3.02 -6.86 -12.08
CA THR A 55 2.62 -6.06 -13.25
C THR A 55 3.52 -4.84 -13.47
N ASN A 56 4.53 -4.65 -12.63
CA ASN A 56 5.43 -3.50 -12.66
C ASN A 56 4.72 -2.15 -12.51
N VAL A 57 3.66 -2.08 -11.69
CA VAL A 57 2.89 -0.84 -11.46
C VAL A 57 3.07 -0.34 -10.04
N MET A 58 3.17 0.99 -9.89
CA MET A 58 3.05 1.69 -8.63
C MET A 58 1.97 2.76 -8.75
N ASP A 59 0.99 2.70 -7.86
CA ASP A 59 -0.10 3.67 -7.78
C ASP A 59 0.00 4.49 -6.49
N GLY A 60 -0.45 5.74 -6.58
CA GLY A 60 -0.55 6.64 -5.44
C GLY A 60 -1.87 7.40 -5.47
N TYR A 61 -2.32 7.84 -4.31
CA TYR A 61 -3.48 8.71 -4.19
C TYR A 61 -3.35 9.64 -3.00
N ALA A 62 -4.02 10.78 -3.10
CA ALA A 62 -4.25 11.69 -1.99
C ALA A 62 -5.64 12.30 -2.12
N GLY A 63 -6.24 12.68 -1.01
CA GLY A 63 -7.53 13.33 -1.01
C GLY A 63 -7.89 13.94 0.32
N VAL A 64 -8.96 14.73 0.27
CA VAL A 64 -9.54 15.40 1.42
C VAL A 64 -11.06 15.38 1.29
N VAL A 65 -11.75 15.17 2.40
CA VAL A 65 -13.17 15.45 2.57
C VAL A 65 -13.26 16.71 3.42
N HIS A 66 -13.86 17.78 2.88
CA HIS A 66 -14.03 19.06 3.58
C HIS A 66 -15.34 19.70 3.14
N GLY A 67 -16.14 20.22 4.07
CA GLY A 67 -17.42 20.88 3.74
C GLY A 67 -18.44 19.97 3.05
N GLY A 68 -18.37 18.65 3.29
CA GLY A 68 -19.23 17.66 2.63
C GLY A 68 -18.80 17.26 1.21
N GLU A 69 -17.69 17.82 0.69
CA GLU A 69 -17.14 17.50 -0.63
C GLU A 69 -15.84 16.69 -0.50
N GLN A 70 -15.71 15.62 -1.30
CA GLN A 70 -14.45 14.88 -1.43
C GLN A 70 -13.70 15.31 -2.69
N ARG A 71 -12.42 15.67 -2.53
CA ARG A 71 -11.49 15.89 -3.63
C ARG A 71 -10.39 14.86 -3.58
N SER A 72 -10.03 14.30 -4.73
CA SER A 72 -9.03 13.23 -4.79
C SER A 72 -8.20 13.35 -6.06
N ILE A 73 -6.92 13.01 -5.92
CA ILE A 73 -5.95 12.89 -7.01
C ILE A 73 -5.38 11.47 -6.98
N ARG A 74 -5.11 10.94 -8.17
CA ARG A 74 -4.57 9.60 -8.38
C ARG A 74 -3.38 9.70 -9.32
N PHE A 75 -2.37 8.89 -9.05
CA PHE A 75 -1.12 8.83 -9.79
C PHE A 75 -0.81 7.37 -10.10
N SER A 76 -0.18 7.12 -11.23
CA SER A 76 0.34 5.81 -11.59
C SER A 76 1.67 5.97 -12.33
N ARG A 77 2.59 5.03 -12.11
CA ARG A 77 3.86 4.93 -12.85
C ARG A 77 4.33 3.48 -12.89
N ALA A 78 5.33 3.20 -13.74
CA ALA A 78 6.08 1.95 -13.65
C ALA A 78 6.78 1.85 -12.28
N LEU A 79 6.66 0.71 -11.61
CA LEU A 79 7.32 0.44 -10.32
C LEU A 79 8.85 0.42 -10.50
N ARG A 80 9.32 -0.25 -11.55
CA ARG A 80 10.70 -0.36 -12.02
C ARG A 80 10.77 0.29 -13.42
N PRO A 81 11.12 1.58 -13.52
CA PRO A 81 11.11 2.33 -14.77
C PRO A 81 12.12 1.82 -15.81
N ASP A 82 13.21 1.22 -15.34
CA ASP A 82 14.34 0.76 -16.16
C ASP A 82 14.37 -0.76 -16.36
N TYR A 83 13.26 -1.45 -16.05
CA TYR A 83 13.14 -2.89 -16.26
C TYR A 83 12.87 -3.22 -17.74
#